data_AF-A0A8S4QKP7-F1
#
_entry.id   AF-A0A8S4QKP7-F1
#
_cell.length_a   1.000
_cell.length_b   1.000
_cell.length_c   1.000
_cell.angle_alpha   90.00
_cell.angle_beta   90.00
_cell.angle_gamma   90.00
#
_symmetry.space_group_name_H-M   'P 1'
#
loop_
_entity.id
_entity.type
_entity.pdbx_description
1 polymer ?
#
loop_
_entity_poly.entity_id
_entity_poly.type
_entity_poly.pdbx_seq_one_letter_code
_entity_poly.pdbx_strand_id
1 'polypeptide(L)'
;FFLQKVVLTRPSQTKFVPPAKLVHAMEDKSIFHLPNNQRFVELDCSQAFTNLTKVEKCYAHYLSQAAWYGGLIVLVQTSPESPKIFSLLHRIFIAESVEDLKKSSIDAGVSEDDFQVIFFFESHLIF
;
A
#
# COMPACT_ATOMS: atom_id res chain seq x y z
N PHE A 1 -21.76 20.96 20.20
CA PHE A 1 -22.20 19.61 20.62
C PHE A 1 -21.24 18.63 19.95
N PHE A 2 -20.38 17.85 20.61
CA PHE A 2 -20.18 17.55 22.04
C PHE A 2 -18.75 16.95 22.14
N LEU A 3 -17.80 17.34 22.98
CA LEU A 3 -17.77 18.19 24.18
C LEU A 3 -16.59 19.21 24.15
N GLN A 4 -16.51 20.08 25.15
CA GLN A 4 -15.32 20.87 25.53
C GLN A 4 -14.76 20.27 26.85
N LYS A 5 -13.45 20.45 27.09
CA LYS A 5 -12.71 20.22 28.37
C LYS A 5 -12.23 18.78 28.67
N VAL A 6 -11.02 18.48 28.20
CA VAL A 6 -9.97 17.94 29.09
C VAL A 6 -8.77 18.88 29.01
N VAL A 7 -8.66 19.79 29.97
CA VAL A 7 -7.45 20.58 30.21
C VAL A 7 -6.76 19.97 31.42
N LEU A 8 -5.57 19.39 31.24
CA LEU A 8 -4.57 19.31 32.30
C LEU A 8 -3.14 19.31 31.71
N THR A 9 -2.32 20.20 32.29
CA THR A 9 -0.85 20.21 32.28
C THR A 9 -0.06 20.17 30.96
N ARG A 10 0.59 21.31 30.67
CA ARG A 10 1.79 21.39 29.80
C ARG A 10 2.89 20.48 30.36
N PRO A 11 3.81 20.01 29.50
CA PRO A 11 5.19 20.39 29.70
C PRO A 11 5.69 21.31 28.59
N SER A 12 6.38 22.37 29.00
CA SER A 12 7.16 23.25 28.15
C SER A 12 8.25 22.49 27.38
N GLN A 13 8.42 22.80 26.09
CA GLN A 13 9.68 23.12 25.40
C GLN A 13 9.45 23.04 23.88
N THR A 14 8.76 24.03 23.31
CA THR A 14 8.80 24.28 21.86
C THR A 14 10.21 24.71 21.46
N LYS A 15 11.06 23.74 21.13
CA LYS A 15 12.39 24.01 20.57
C LYS A 15 12.21 24.65 19.20
N PHE A 16 12.44 25.95 19.10
CA PHE A 16 12.57 26.64 17.82
C PHE A 16 13.78 26.03 17.08
N VAL A 17 13.51 25.30 15.99
CA VAL A 17 14.55 24.65 15.19
C VAL A 17 14.99 25.65 14.11
N PRO A 18 16.27 26.06 14.04
CA PRO A 18 16.73 27.01 13.05
C PRO A 18 16.62 26.43 11.63
N PRO A 19 16.40 27.27 10.60
CA PRO A 19 16.05 26.81 9.24
C PRO A 19 17.11 25.91 8.59
N ALA A 20 18.38 26.01 9.01
CA ALA A 20 19.47 25.16 8.55
C ALA A 20 19.31 23.65 8.89
N LYS A 21 18.45 23.28 9.85
CA LYS A 21 18.15 21.85 10.13
C LYS A 21 17.00 21.29 9.30
N LEU A 22 16.21 22.15 8.67
CA LEU A 22 15.06 21.71 7.86
C LEU A 22 15.51 21.21 6.47
N VAL A 23 16.61 21.76 5.95
CA VAL A 23 17.23 21.31 4.69
C VAL A 23 17.93 19.95 4.80
N HIS A 24 18.61 19.64 5.91
CA HIS A 24 19.30 18.34 6.05
C HIS A 24 18.31 17.17 6.23
N ALA A 25 17.10 17.43 6.75
CA ALA A 25 16.03 16.43 6.84
C ALA A 25 15.45 16.02 5.46
N MET A 26 15.85 16.67 4.37
CA MET A 26 15.45 16.32 3.00
C MET A 26 16.42 15.36 2.30
N GLU A 27 17.54 14.98 2.94
CA GLU A 27 18.57 14.09 2.36
C GLU A 27 18.53 12.65 2.88
N ASP A 28 17.69 12.35 3.89
CA ASP A 28 17.43 10.99 4.36
C ASP A 28 16.59 10.21 3.33
N LYS A 29 17.24 9.74 2.26
CA LYS A 29 16.62 8.91 1.21
C LYS A 29 15.97 7.64 1.74
N SER A 30 16.41 7.17 2.91
CA SER A 30 15.83 6.06 3.69
C SER A 30 14.31 6.17 3.88
N ILE A 31 13.75 7.39 3.95
CA ILE A 31 12.30 7.63 4.11
C ILE A 31 11.50 7.22 2.85
N PHE A 32 12.13 7.21 1.68
CA PHE A 32 11.51 6.81 0.40
C PHE A 32 11.74 5.34 0.04
N HIS A 33 12.44 4.57 0.87
CA HIS A 33 12.65 3.14 0.67
C HIS A 33 11.68 2.33 1.55
N LEU A 34 10.94 1.41 0.92
CA LEU A 34 10.10 0.44 1.62
C LEU A 34 11.00 -0.58 2.34
N PRO A 35 10.72 -0.94 3.61
CA PRO A 35 11.49 -1.95 4.32
C PRO A 35 11.13 -3.37 3.82
N ASN A 36 12.15 -4.19 3.51
CA ASN A 36 12.01 -5.57 3.02
C ASN A 36 11.34 -6.56 4.01
N ASN A 37 10.89 -6.10 5.18
CA ASN A 37 10.25 -6.91 6.22
C ASN A 37 8.93 -6.26 6.67
N GLN A 38 8.02 -6.05 5.72
CA GLN A 38 6.68 -5.56 6.00
C GLN A 38 5.77 -6.71 6.46
N ARG A 39 4.99 -6.47 7.52
CA ARG A 39 4.05 -7.48 8.04
C ARG A 39 2.74 -7.44 7.25
N PHE A 40 2.43 -8.54 6.57
CA PHE A 40 1.09 -8.81 6.05
C PHE A 40 0.17 -9.29 7.17
N VAL A 41 -1.09 -8.85 7.15
CA VAL A 41 -2.16 -9.31 8.05
C VAL A 41 -3.36 -9.62 7.17
N GLU A 42 -3.79 -10.88 7.15
CA GLU A 42 -4.98 -11.29 6.41
C GLU A 42 -6.25 -10.84 7.16
N LEU A 43 -7.22 -10.30 6.41
CA LEU A 43 -8.50 -9.88 6.95
C LEU A 43 -9.47 -11.07 7.00
N ASP A 44 -9.54 -11.78 8.13
CA ASP A 44 -10.52 -12.86 8.29
C ASP A 44 -11.96 -12.34 8.29
N CYS A 45 -12.62 -12.46 7.13
CA CYS A 45 -14.04 -12.19 6.94
C CYS A 45 -14.87 -13.49 6.83
N SER A 46 -14.28 -14.67 7.06
CA SER A 46 -14.87 -15.97 6.74
C SER A 46 -16.14 -16.25 7.54
N GLN A 47 -16.12 -15.96 8.85
CA GLN A 47 -17.28 -16.12 9.73
C GLN A 47 -18.40 -15.14 9.37
N ALA A 48 -18.05 -13.87 9.15
CA ALA A 48 -18.99 -12.82 8.77
C ALA A 48 -19.67 -13.15 7.43
N PHE A 49 -18.90 -13.56 6.42
CA PHE A 49 -19.41 -13.94 5.11
C PHE A 49 -20.28 -15.20 5.19
N THR A 50 -19.91 -16.20 5.99
CA THR A 50 -20.71 -17.44 6.12
C THR A 50 -22.12 -17.14 6.62
N ASN A 51 -22.25 -16.24 7.60
CA ASN A 51 -23.53 -15.86 8.24
C ASN A 51 -24.49 -15.06 7.34
N LEU A 52 -24.05 -14.52 6.20
CA LEU A 52 -24.89 -13.77 5.27
C LEU A 52 -25.86 -14.69 4.50
N THR A 53 -27.08 -14.21 4.26
CA THR A 53 -28.05 -14.85 3.36
C THR A 53 -27.58 -14.80 1.90
N LYS A 54 -28.20 -15.61 1.03
CA LYS A 54 -27.85 -15.64 -0.40
C LYS A 54 -28.03 -14.29 -1.11
N VAL A 55 -29.04 -13.52 -0.71
CA VAL A 55 -29.32 -12.18 -1.28
C VAL A 55 -28.25 -11.17 -0.84
N GLU A 56 -27.90 -11.17 0.44
CA GLU A 56 -26.84 -10.31 0.98
C GLU A 56 -25.47 -10.65 0.39
N LYS A 57 -25.18 -11.94 0.15
CA LYS A 57 -23.96 -12.39 -0.56
C LYS A 57 -23.91 -11.85 -1.98
N CYS A 58 -25.02 -11.89 -2.73
CA CYS A 58 -25.09 -11.28 -4.07
C CYS A 58 -24.91 -9.75 -4.01
N TYR A 59 -25.55 -9.08 -3.05
CA TYR A 59 -25.39 -7.63 -2.86
C TYR A 59 -23.93 -7.26 -2.54
N ALA A 60 -23.31 -7.93 -1.56
CA ALA A 60 -21.92 -7.73 -1.19
C ALA A 60 -20.96 -8.00 -2.37
N HIS A 61 -21.22 -9.04 -3.19
CA HIS A 61 -20.41 -9.34 -4.37
C HIS A 61 -20.45 -8.22 -5.43
N TYR A 62 -21.62 -7.64 -5.72
CA TYR A 62 -21.72 -6.53 -6.67
C TYR A 62 -21.19 -5.21 -6.07
N LEU A 63 -21.41 -4.97 -4.77
CA LEU A 63 -20.87 -3.81 -4.07
C LEU A 63 -19.33 -3.83 -4.05
N SER A 64 -18.72 -4.98 -3.74
CA SER A 64 -17.27 -5.15 -3.77
C SER A 64 -16.69 -4.97 -5.17
N GLN A 65 -17.35 -5.47 -6.22
CA GLN A 65 -16.93 -5.19 -7.60
C GLN A 65 -16.94 -3.69 -7.91
N ALA A 66 -18.04 -3.00 -7.57
CA ALA A 66 -18.13 -1.55 -7.77
C ALA A 66 -17.06 -0.78 -6.97
N ALA A 67 -16.75 -1.22 -5.74
CA ALA A 67 -15.69 -0.64 -4.93
C ALA A 67 -14.30 -0.87 -5.54
N TRP A 68 -13.98 -2.07 -6.03
CA TRP A 68 -12.71 -2.37 -6.71
C TRP A 68 -12.53 -1.54 -7.98
N TYR A 69 -13.56 -1.43 -8.84
CA TYR A 69 -13.50 -0.56 -10.01
C TYR A 69 -13.35 0.93 -9.64
N GLY A 70 -13.99 1.36 -8.54
CA GLY A 70 -13.81 2.71 -7.99
C GLY A 70 -12.40 2.97 -7.46
N GLY A 71 -11.74 1.96 -6.86
CA GLY A 71 -10.36 2.04 -6.37
C GLY A 71 -9.35 2.39 -7.46
N LEU A 72 -9.56 1.93 -8.69
CA LEU A 72 -8.69 2.27 -9.84
C LEU A 72 -8.67 3.77 -10.16
N ILE A 73 -9.69 4.54 -9.76
CA ILE A 73 -9.72 6.00 -9.92
C ILE A 73 -8.67 6.66 -9.00
N VAL A 74 -8.40 6.09 -7.84
CA VAL A 74 -7.42 6.62 -6.87
C VAL A 74 -6.01 6.64 -7.47
N LEU A 75 -5.66 5.66 -8.32
CA LEU A 75 -4.38 5.66 -9.06
C LEU A 75 -4.19 6.96 -9.87
N VAL A 76 -5.26 7.45 -10.50
CA VAL A 76 -5.24 8.70 -11.30
C VAL A 76 -5.24 9.95 -10.41
N GLN A 77 -5.74 9.84 -9.17
CA GLN A 77 -5.75 10.93 -8.19
C GLN A 77 -4.40 11.08 -7.48
N THR A 78 -3.64 9.99 -7.29
CA THR A 78 -2.32 10.01 -6.67
C THR A 78 -1.28 10.66 -7.57
N SER A 79 -1.13 10.20 -8.82
CA SER A 79 -0.19 10.80 -9.78
C SER A 79 -0.51 10.46 -11.24
N PRO A 80 -0.03 11.23 -12.23
CA PRO A 80 -0.28 10.97 -13.64
C PRO A 80 0.46 9.73 -14.19
N GLU A 81 1.51 9.25 -13.51
CA GLU A 81 2.26 8.05 -13.87
C GLU A 81 1.77 6.77 -13.17
N SER A 82 1.19 6.85 -11.97
CA SER A 82 0.61 5.72 -11.23
C SER A 82 -0.24 4.75 -12.08
N PRO A 83 -1.23 5.18 -12.90
CA PRO A 83 -2.02 4.25 -13.70
C PRO A 83 -1.20 3.50 -14.77
N LYS A 84 -0.09 4.06 -15.25
CA LYS A 84 0.82 3.40 -16.20
C LYS A 84 1.70 2.37 -15.50
N ILE A 85 2.19 2.70 -14.29
CA ILE A 85 2.98 1.79 -13.44
C ILE A 85 2.12 0.58 -13.06
N PHE A 86 0.89 0.81 -12.58
CA PHE A 86 -0.09 -0.25 -12.30
C PHE A 86 -0.32 -1.12 -13.54
N SER A 87 -0.61 -0.52 -14.71
CA SER A 87 -0.84 -1.28 -15.94
C SER A 87 0.36 -2.10 -16.41
N LEU A 88 1.60 -1.67 -16.11
CA LEU A 88 2.80 -2.43 -16.43
C LEU A 88 2.95 -3.63 -15.49
N LEU A 89 2.94 -3.39 -14.18
CA LEU A 89 3.10 -4.44 -13.16
C LEU A 89 2.00 -5.50 -13.27
N HIS A 90 0.74 -5.08 -13.32
CA HIS A 90 -0.42 -5.95 -13.47
C HIS A 90 -0.34 -6.82 -14.74
N ARG A 91 0.27 -6.33 -15.83
CA ARG A 91 0.49 -7.13 -17.04
C ARG A 91 1.62 -8.15 -16.89
N ILE A 92 2.66 -7.84 -16.12
CA ILE A 92 3.76 -8.77 -15.83
C ILE A 92 3.24 -9.94 -14.97
N PHE A 93 2.55 -9.64 -13.86
CA PHE A 93 1.99 -10.65 -12.95
C PHE A 93 0.78 -11.43 -13.50
N ILE A 94 0.15 -10.97 -14.60
CA ILE A 94 -0.82 -11.76 -15.36
C ILE A 94 -0.14 -12.67 -16.40
N ALA A 95 1.01 -12.26 -16.94
CA ALA A 95 1.70 -13.02 -17.99
C ALA A 95 2.48 -14.22 -17.45
N GLU A 96 3.08 -14.09 -16.26
CA GLU A 96 3.90 -15.12 -15.62
C GLU A 96 3.47 -15.31 -14.15
N SER A 97 3.60 -16.54 -13.64
CA SER A 97 3.39 -16.80 -12.22
C SER A 97 4.53 -16.17 -11.40
N VAL A 98 4.31 -15.91 -10.10
CA VAL A 98 5.35 -15.36 -9.21
C VAL A 98 6.58 -16.28 -9.15
N GLU A 99 6.38 -17.60 -9.26
CA GLU A 99 7.44 -18.61 -9.27
C GLU A 99 8.27 -18.57 -10.57
N ASP A 100 7.60 -18.48 -11.72
CA ASP A 100 8.25 -18.37 -13.03
C ASP A 100 8.98 -17.03 -13.19
N LEU A 101 8.35 -15.93 -12.76
CA LEU A 101 8.93 -14.58 -12.79
C LEU A 101 10.17 -14.49 -11.91
N LYS A 102 10.18 -15.13 -10.73
CA LYS A 102 11.36 -15.24 -9.87
C LYS A 102 12.50 -15.97 -10.59
N LYS A 103 12.19 -17.10 -11.22
CA LYS A 103 13.17 -17.89 -11.99
C LYS A 103 13.73 -17.10 -13.18
N SER A 104 12.86 -16.41 -13.93
CA SER A 104 13.20 -15.53 -15.05
C SER A 104 14.11 -14.37 -14.61
N SER A 105 13.82 -13.77 -13.44
CA SER A 105 14.63 -12.70 -12.84
C SER A 105 16.03 -13.18 -12.43
N ILE A 106 16.14 -14.38 -11.85
CA ILE A 106 17.43 -14.97 -11.46
C ILE A 106 18.26 -15.33 -12.70
N ASP A 107 17.64 -15.85 -13.76
CA ASP A 107 18.31 -16.15 -15.05
C ASP A 107 18.81 -14.85 -15.73
N ALA A 108 18.05 -13.76 -15.60
CA ALA A 108 18.46 -12.41 -16.02
C ALA A 108 19.53 -11.77 -15.11
N GLY A 109 19.97 -12.43 -14.03
CA GLY A 109 21.03 -11.96 -13.14
C GLY A 109 20.61 -10.97 -12.05
N VAL A 110 19.32 -10.89 -11.73
CA VAL A 110 18.78 -10.04 -10.65
C VAL A 110 18.96 -10.72 -9.29
N SER A 111 19.32 -9.97 -8.25
CA SER A 111 19.44 -10.50 -6.89
C SER A 111 18.07 -10.86 -6.30
N GLU A 112 18.04 -11.85 -5.40
CA GLU A 112 16.81 -12.24 -4.70
C GLU A 112 16.25 -11.09 -3.84
N ASP A 113 17.14 -10.28 -3.23
CA ASP A 113 16.77 -9.06 -2.50
C ASP A 113 16.06 -8.03 -3.38
N ASP A 114 16.54 -7.83 -4.62
CA ASP A 114 15.97 -6.84 -5.56
C ASP A 114 14.59 -7.31 -6.05
N PHE A 115 14.43 -8.61 -6.31
CA PHE A 115 13.14 -9.21 -6.62
C PHE A 115 12.13 -9.03 -5.46
N GLN A 116 12.59 -9.23 -4.21
CA GLN A 116 11.78 -9.03 -3.02
C GLN A 116 11.34 -7.56 -2.87
N VAL A 117 12.21 -6.57 -3.16
CA VAL A 117 11.85 -5.14 -3.18
C VAL A 117 10.74 -4.85 -4.20
N ILE A 118 10.85 -5.38 -5.42
CA ILE A 118 9.85 -5.18 -6.47
C ILE A 118 8.50 -5.79 -6.07
N PHE A 119 8.51 -6.98 -5.46
CA PHE A 119 7.31 -7.65 -4.96
C PHE A 119 6.61 -6.83 -3.86
N PHE A 120 7.35 -6.31 -2.86
CA PHE A 120 6.77 -5.43 -1.84
C PHE A 120 6.23 -4.12 -2.41
N PHE A 121 6.91 -3.53 -3.39
CA PHE A 121 6.46 -2.31 -4.06
C PHE A 121 5.14 -2.52 -4.83
N GLU A 122 5.03 -3.63 -5.56
CA GLU A 122 3.79 -3.99 -6.26
C GLU A 122 2.63 -4.26 -5.30
N SER A 123 2.88 -5.02 -4.23
CA SER A 123 1.88 -5.30 -3.20
C SER A 123 1.35 -4.02 -2.55
N HIS A 124 2.22 -3.04 -2.27
CA HIS A 124 1.79 -1.75 -1.72
C HIS A 124 1.09 -0.84 -2.76
N LEU A 125 1.35 -1.04 -4.05
CA LEU A 125 0.69 -0.27 -5.12
C LEU A 125 -0.72 -0.80 -5.42
N ILE A 126 -1.04 -2.03 -4.98
CA ILE A 126 -2.37 -2.67 -5.10
C ILE A 126 -3.23 -2.47 -3.84
N PHE A 127 -2.63 -2.33 -2.65
CA PHE A 127 -3.32 -2.26 -1.34
C PHE A 127 -3.01 -0.98 -0.54
#